data_AF-A0A8H7Q0D2-F1
#
_entry.id   AF-A0A8H7Q0D2-F1
#
_cell.length_a   1.000
_cell.length_b   1.000
_cell.length_c   1.000
_cell.angle_alpha   90.00
_cell.angle_beta   90.00
_cell.angle_gamma   90.00
#
_symmetry.space_group_name_H-M   'P 1'
#
loop_
_entity.id
_entity.type
_entity.pdbx_description
1 polymer ?
#
loop_
_entity_poly.entity_id
_entity_poly.type
_entity_poly.pdbx_seq_one_letter_code
_entity_poly.pdbx_strand_id
1 'polypeptide(L)'
;MPFGHFNKKKNASKASVCSSIRSRQNSNVTLDGRLQSSKLSTSISKSDVTAASDLDSDPKEKGDQFYNYHGRAFLPEVDGKQYLLPCDDEEVERMEVHELALWHVFRKSLFAPVADDLEEGIRVLEVGADSDLPINCQYKPVDTTEGLPFPDNSFDYVVQRNALYNYTRKEWDEIVIPEMIRVLKPGGWIEFVEGETTIQDAGPKMSTWLMRLNVTLQSRTLHTRVGRQLGYYLQNNSALQNVEASFRSVPIGWLGKVGDIALEAHRRLFDSLRPRMCDDWDMEPFKYDLLTKSAIAECKEFRSWSNYYYAIAQKSGDGNVTVPVIVVEPTVQQDEDVPYF
;
A
#
# COMPACT_ATOMS: atom_id res chain seq x y z
N MET A 1 10.81 -51.14 16.73
CA MET A 1 9.51 -51.04 17.43
C MET A 1 9.45 -49.69 18.13
N PRO A 2 8.28 -49.03 18.14
CA PRO A 2 8.09 -47.63 18.52
C PRO A 2 7.56 -47.50 19.95
N PHE A 3 7.59 -46.28 20.51
CA PHE A 3 6.51 -45.60 21.25
C PHE A 3 7.09 -44.46 22.09
N GLY A 4 6.42 -43.30 22.02
CA GLY A 4 6.75 -42.12 22.82
C GLY A 4 5.98 -40.88 22.40
N HIS A 5 4.65 -40.98 22.35
CA HIS A 5 3.74 -39.83 22.23
C HIS A 5 4.03 -38.80 23.32
N PHE A 6 4.21 -37.52 22.96
CA PHE A 6 3.89 -36.41 23.85
C PHE A 6 2.97 -35.43 23.15
N ASN A 7 1.74 -35.42 23.64
CA ASN A 7 0.64 -34.54 23.29
C ASN A 7 0.75 -33.30 24.17
N LYS A 8 0.79 -32.09 23.61
CA LYS A 8 0.49 -30.85 24.35
C LYS A 8 -0.45 -29.96 23.53
N LYS A 9 -1.69 -29.87 24.03
CA LYS A 9 -2.73 -28.92 23.63
C LYS A 9 -2.42 -27.50 24.14
N LYS A 10 -2.74 -26.52 23.27
CA LYS A 10 -3.34 -25.18 23.46
C LYS A 10 -2.89 -24.25 24.62
N ASN A 11 -2.48 -23.04 24.24
CA ASN A 11 -3.06 -21.72 24.61
C ASN A 11 -2.19 -20.60 23.97
N ALA A 12 -2.69 -19.81 23.03
CA ALA A 12 -3.51 -18.58 23.16
C ALA A 12 -2.66 -17.29 23.26
N SER A 13 -2.97 -16.37 22.32
CA SER A 13 -2.71 -14.93 22.23
C SER A 13 -1.28 -14.40 22.36
N LYS A 14 -0.76 -13.88 21.24
CA LYS A 14 0.10 -12.69 21.24
C LYS A 14 -0.48 -11.70 20.23
N ALA A 15 -0.98 -10.60 20.77
CA ALA A 15 -1.49 -9.46 20.03
C ALA A 15 -0.32 -8.67 19.44
N SER A 16 -0.37 -8.34 18.13
CA SER A 16 0.53 -7.37 17.51
C SER A 16 -0.15 -6.00 17.42
N VAL A 17 0.25 -5.13 18.35
CA VAL A 17 0.69 -3.75 18.10
C VAL A 17 -0.18 -2.81 17.22
N CYS A 18 -1.51 -2.90 17.25
CA CYS A 18 -2.35 -1.69 17.04
C CYS A 18 -2.55 -0.87 18.34
N SER A 19 -2.01 -1.33 19.47
CA SER A 19 -2.12 -0.67 20.79
C SER A 19 -0.98 0.30 21.13
N SER A 20 0.05 0.45 20.29
CA SER A 20 1.23 1.26 20.64
C SER A 20 1.13 2.75 20.25
N ILE A 21 0.05 3.18 19.61
CA ILE A 21 -0.20 4.61 19.31
C ILE A 21 -1.13 5.27 20.34
N ARG A 22 -1.99 4.50 21.05
CA ARG A 22 -2.85 5.03 22.13
C ARG A 22 -2.18 5.18 23.51
N SER A 23 -0.95 4.69 23.71
CA SER A 23 -0.27 4.76 25.02
C SER A 23 0.90 5.75 25.12
N ARG A 24 1.16 6.57 24.10
CA ARG A 24 2.23 7.59 24.12
C ARG A 24 1.74 9.05 24.09
N GLN A 25 0.51 9.29 24.53
CA GLN A 25 0.02 10.65 24.84
C GLN A 25 0.00 10.98 26.35
N ASN A 26 0.37 10.05 27.24
CA ASN A 26 0.49 10.33 28.68
C ASN A 26 1.92 10.11 29.19
N SER A 27 2.83 10.98 28.76
CA SER A 27 4.05 11.25 29.54
C SER A 27 4.39 12.73 29.45
N ASN A 28 3.49 13.57 29.96
CA ASN A 28 3.88 14.89 30.43
C ASN A 28 4.44 14.74 31.84
N VAL A 29 5.73 15.05 31.95
CA VAL A 29 6.34 15.87 32.99
C VAL A 29 5.47 16.05 34.24
N THR A 30 5.91 15.44 35.33
CA THR A 30 5.40 15.63 36.69
C THR A 30 5.45 17.11 37.10
N LEU A 31 4.28 17.70 37.34
CA LEU A 31 4.09 18.82 38.27
C LEU A 31 2.80 18.55 39.09
N ASP A 32 2.90 18.83 40.38
CA ASP A 32 1.95 18.59 41.47
C ASP A 32 0.48 18.94 41.19
N GLY A 33 -0.44 18.12 41.73
CA GLY A 33 -1.84 18.55 41.95
C GLY A 33 -2.91 17.45 42.02
N ARG A 34 -3.22 16.98 43.22
CA ARG A 34 -4.49 16.42 43.75
C ARG A 34 -5.62 15.93 42.78
N LEU A 35 -6.03 14.67 43.00
CA LEU A 35 -7.42 14.14 43.23
C LEU A 35 -8.50 14.38 42.13
N GLN A 36 -9.39 13.48 41.69
CA GLN A 36 -10.07 12.29 42.24
C GLN A 36 -10.55 11.35 41.11
N SER A 37 -10.88 10.11 41.49
CA SER A 37 -11.57 9.11 40.67
C SER A 37 -13.03 9.47 40.37
N SER A 38 -13.56 8.96 39.25
CA SER A 38 -14.91 8.37 39.28
C SER A 38 -14.99 7.18 38.34
N LYS A 39 -15.40 6.04 38.89
CA LYS A 39 -15.82 4.84 38.17
C LYS A 39 -17.24 5.08 37.66
N LEU A 40 -17.49 4.88 36.38
CA LEU A 40 -18.83 4.49 35.92
C LEU A 40 -18.73 3.10 35.30
N SER A 41 -19.21 2.12 36.06
CA SER A 41 -19.58 0.80 35.60
C SER A 41 -20.99 0.86 35.02
N THR A 42 -21.15 0.49 33.75
CA THR A 42 -22.47 0.12 33.24
C THR A 42 -22.33 -1.08 32.33
N SER A 43 -22.77 -2.21 32.85
CA SER A 43 -23.02 -3.47 32.13
C SER A 43 -24.19 -3.27 31.16
N ILE A 44 -23.98 -3.53 29.87
CA ILE A 44 -25.08 -3.68 28.91
C ILE A 44 -25.17 -5.15 28.53
N SER A 45 -26.35 -5.71 28.77
CA SER A 45 -26.77 -7.08 28.52
C SER A 45 -26.88 -7.38 27.02
N LYS A 46 -26.50 -8.61 26.63
CA LYS A 46 -26.77 -9.18 25.31
C LYS A 46 -28.28 -9.36 25.11
N SER A 47 -28.95 -8.44 24.44
CA SER A 47 -30.23 -8.77 23.79
C SER A 47 -30.66 -7.89 22.61
N ASP A 48 -30.06 -6.73 22.34
CA ASP A 48 -30.64 -5.81 21.35
C ASP A 48 -29.75 -5.59 20.11
N VAL A 49 -29.51 -6.65 19.33
CA VAL A 49 -29.03 -6.53 17.95
C VAL A 49 -29.94 -7.37 17.05
N THR A 50 -31.06 -6.78 16.64
CA THR A 50 -31.87 -7.27 15.53
C THR A 50 -32.16 -6.11 14.59
N ALA A 51 -31.46 -6.08 13.45
CA ALA A 51 -31.93 -5.66 12.13
C ALA A 51 -30.74 -5.24 11.25
N ALA A 52 -30.18 -6.20 10.53
CA ALA A 52 -29.45 -5.99 9.27
C ALA A 52 -29.42 -7.33 8.53
N SER A 53 -30.59 -7.84 8.16
CA SER A 53 -30.73 -8.85 7.12
C SER A 53 -30.94 -8.11 5.80
N ASP A 54 -30.00 -8.25 4.86
CA ASP A 54 -30.24 -8.41 3.42
C ASP A 54 -28.94 -8.18 2.64
N LEU A 55 -28.08 -9.20 2.61
CA LEU A 55 -27.09 -9.44 1.55
C LEU A 55 -26.82 -10.96 1.52
N ASP A 56 -27.78 -11.71 0.98
CA ASP A 56 -27.58 -13.13 0.65
C ASP A 56 -27.31 -13.27 -0.85
N SER A 57 -26.03 -13.40 -1.18
CA SER A 57 -25.57 -14.35 -2.18
C SER A 57 -24.06 -14.48 -1.99
N ASP A 58 -23.70 -15.39 -1.09
CA ASP A 58 -22.32 -15.76 -0.80
C ASP A 58 -21.64 -16.24 -2.09
N PRO A 59 -20.67 -15.50 -2.67
CA PRO A 59 -19.91 -16.01 -3.79
C PRO A 59 -18.97 -17.06 -3.20
N LYS A 60 -19.32 -18.34 -3.40
CA LYS A 60 -18.51 -19.55 -3.14
C LYS A 60 -17.11 -19.21 -2.65
N GLU A 61 -16.84 -19.43 -1.37
CA GLU A 61 -15.50 -19.37 -0.77
C GLU A 61 -14.48 -20.07 -1.70
N LYS A 62 -13.79 -19.28 -2.55
CA LYS A 62 -12.47 -19.68 -3.02
C LYS A 62 -11.60 -19.55 -1.78
N GLY A 63 -11.54 -20.62 -0.99
CA GLY A 63 -10.72 -20.65 0.23
C GLY A 63 -9.31 -20.16 -0.05
N ASP A 64 -8.67 -19.59 0.98
CA ASP A 64 -7.32 -19.02 0.97
C ASP A 64 -6.27 -19.98 0.39
N GLN A 65 -6.22 -20.09 -0.94
CA GLN A 65 -5.36 -21.02 -1.66
C GLN A 65 -3.99 -20.39 -1.86
N PHE A 66 -3.23 -20.28 -0.79
CA PHE A 66 -1.80 -20.00 -0.90
C PHE A 66 -1.09 -21.24 -1.46
N TYR A 67 -0.06 -21.02 -2.28
CA TYR A 67 0.84 -22.09 -2.70
C TYR A 67 2.22 -21.89 -2.08
N ASN A 68 2.86 -22.99 -1.69
CA ASN A 68 4.20 -22.97 -1.16
C ASN A 68 5.21 -22.92 -2.31
N TYR A 69 6.13 -21.95 -2.26
CA TYR A 69 7.16 -21.75 -3.26
C TYR A 69 8.48 -21.40 -2.57
N HIS A 70 9.47 -22.27 -2.75
CA HIS A 70 10.76 -22.20 -2.05
C HIS A 70 10.62 -22.02 -0.51
N GLY A 71 9.61 -22.63 0.10
CA GLY A 71 9.38 -22.56 1.54
C GLY A 71 8.63 -21.32 2.03
N ARG A 72 8.22 -20.42 1.12
CA ARG A 72 7.43 -19.22 1.41
C ARG A 72 6.01 -19.37 0.86
N ALA A 73 5.03 -18.70 1.45
CA ALA A 73 3.64 -18.75 0.97
C ALA A 73 3.40 -17.63 -0.05
N PHE A 74 2.76 -17.94 -1.18
CA PHE A 74 2.41 -16.95 -2.22
C PHE A 74 0.94 -17.04 -2.60
N LEU A 75 0.39 -15.90 -3.03
CA LEU A 75 -0.92 -15.84 -3.70
C LEU A 75 -0.87 -16.61 -5.02
N PRO A 76 -1.90 -17.40 -5.35
CA PRO A 76 -1.91 -18.25 -6.54
C PRO A 76 -1.79 -17.39 -7.81
N GLU A 77 -1.20 -17.97 -8.85
CA GLU A 77 -1.15 -17.32 -10.16
C GLU A 77 -2.57 -17.22 -10.72
N VAL A 78 -2.99 -16.00 -11.05
CA VAL A 78 -4.28 -15.69 -11.66
C VAL A 78 -3.99 -15.05 -13.03
N ASP A 79 -4.54 -15.62 -14.10
CA ASP A 79 -4.38 -15.12 -15.48
C ASP A 79 -2.93 -14.83 -15.91
N GLY A 80 -1.99 -15.68 -15.49
CA GLY A 80 -0.57 -15.55 -15.81
C GLY A 80 0.20 -14.57 -14.91
N LYS A 81 -0.48 -13.92 -13.96
CA LYS A 81 0.12 -12.94 -13.05
C LYS A 81 0.85 -13.62 -11.91
N GLN A 82 2.17 -13.49 -11.94
CA GLN A 82 3.04 -14.01 -10.90
C GLN A 82 3.39 -12.94 -9.88
N TYR A 83 2.84 -13.07 -8.67
CA TYR A 83 3.25 -12.25 -7.54
C TYR A 83 4.74 -12.47 -7.22
N LEU A 84 5.44 -11.35 -7.05
CA LEU A 84 6.87 -11.33 -6.73
C LEU A 84 7.15 -11.49 -5.24
N LEU A 85 6.22 -11.02 -4.41
CA LEU A 85 6.34 -11.06 -2.96
C LEU A 85 5.47 -12.19 -2.40
N PRO A 86 5.97 -12.87 -1.34
CA PRO A 86 5.19 -13.82 -0.57
C PRO A 86 4.10 -13.10 0.24
N CYS A 87 3.23 -13.86 0.90
CA CYS A 87 2.14 -13.38 1.75
C CYS A 87 2.08 -14.17 3.07
N ASP A 88 3.26 -14.43 3.67
CA ASP A 88 3.42 -15.12 4.95
C ASP A 88 3.78 -14.16 6.09
N ASP A 89 3.87 -14.67 7.32
CA ASP A 89 4.20 -13.88 8.52
C ASP A 89 5.51 -13.10 8.39
N GLU A 90 6.51 -13.64 7.67
CA GLU A 90 7.77 -12.92 7.40
C GLU A 90 7.54 -11.67 6.53
N GLU A 91 6.58 -11.70 5.61
CA GLU A 91 6.20 -10.55 4.80
C GLU A 91 5.44 -9.51 5.63
N VAL A 92 4.55 -9.93 6.53
CA VAL A 92 3.87 -9.03 7.48
C VAL A 92 4.92 -8.28 8.33
N GLU A 93 5.90 -8.98 8.89
CA GLU A 93 6.98 -8.32 9.62
C GLU A 93 7.83 -7.38 8.73
N ARG A 94 8.04 -7.72 7.44
CA ARG A 94 8.73 -6.81 6.50
C ARG A 94 7.93 -5.53 6.33
N MET A 95 6.61 -5.63 6.16
CA MET A 95 5.71 -4.50 6.05
C MET A 95 5.77 -3.60 7.29
N GLU A 96 5.74 -4.18 8.49
CA GLU A 96 5.87 -3.42 9.75
C GLU A 96 7.17 -2.60 9.83
N VAL A 97 8.31 -3.19 9.44
CA VAL A 97 9.61 -2.47 9.43
C VAL A 97 9.61 -1.37 8.37
N HIS A 98 9.00 -1.62 7.22
CA HIS A 98 8.87 -0.64 6.15
C HIS A 98 8.02 0.57 6.60
N GLU A 99 6.86 0.31 7.20
CA GLU A 99 6.00 1.35 7.77
C GLU A 99 6.71 2.15 8.87
N LEU A 100 7.51 1.50 9.71
CA LEU A 100 8.32 2.18 10.71
C LEU A 100 9.34 3.14 10.08
N ALA A 101 9.91 2.78 8.92
CA ALA A 101 10.80 3.67 8.17
C ALA A 101 10.03 4.90 7.65
N LEU A 102 8.86 4.68 7.05
CA LEU A 102 7.99 5.76 6.55
C LEU A 102 7.58 6.70 7.69
N TRP A 103 7.20 6.16 8.85
CA TRP A 103 6.83 6.95 10.02
C TRP A 103 7.98 7.84 10.49
N HIS A 104 9.22 7.34 10.52
CA HIS A 104 10.37 8.15 10.93
C HIS A 104 10.65 9.33 9.99
N VAL A 105 10.35 9.13 8.70
CA VAL A 105 10.64 10.08 7.63
C VAL A 105 9.54 11.12 7.50
N PHE A 106 8.27 10.68 7.49
CA PHE A 106 7.12 11.57 7.31
C PHE A 106 6.60 12.17 8.62
N ARG A 107 6.86 11.53 9.77
CA ARG A 107 6.34 11.90 11.10
C ARG A 107 4.80 11.96 11.18
N LYS A 108 4.13 11.32 10.23
CA LYS A 108 2.68 11.13 10.17
C LYS A 108 2.37 9.82 9.44
N SER A 109 1.23 9.22 9.76
CA SER A 109 0.74 8.02 9.06
C SER A 109 -0.41 8.35 8.11
N LEU A 110 -1.23 9.36 8.43
CA LEU A 110 -2.31 9.87 7.59
C LEU A 110 -1.85 11.15 6.89
N PHE A 111 -2.02 11.21 5.56
CA PHE A 111 -1.72 12.39 4.78
C PHE A 111 -2.99 13.18 4.47
N ALA A 112 -4.08 12.49 4.16
CA ALA A 112 -5.40 13.08 3.99
C ALA A 112 -5.90 13.67 5.31
N PRO A 113 -6.58 14.84 5.28
CA PRO A 113 -7.07 15.51 6.48
C PRO A 113 -8.36 14.86 7.02
N VAL A 114 -8.32 13.56 7.32
CA VAL A 114 -9.47 12.74 7.75
C VAL A 114 -9.38 12.30 9.22
N ALA A 115 -8.47 12.90 10.00
CA ALA A 115 -8.23 12.47 11.38
C ALA A 115 -9.48 12.58 12.27
N ASP A 116 -10.19 13.71 12.18
CA ASP A 116 -11.42 13.93 12.95
C ASP A 116 -12.56 13.02 12.44
N ASP A 117 -12.70 12.89 11.12
CA ASP A 117 -13.69 12.00 10.49
C ASP A 117 -13.54 10.53 10.92
N LEU A 118 -12.28 10.07 11.09
CA LEU A 118 -11.99 8.73 11.60
C LEU A 118 -12.49 8.52 13.04
N GLU A 119 -12.44 9.55 13.88
CA GLU A 119 -12.98 9.49 15.25
C GLU A 119 -14.52 9.43 15.24
N GLU A 120 -15.16 10.01 14.23
CA GLU A 120 -16.61 9.95 14.01
C GLU A 120 -17.08 8.62 13.38
N GLY A 121 -16.15 7.76 12.96
CA GLY A 121 -16.46 6.42 12.48
C GLY A 121 -16.81 6.35 10.99
N ILE A 122 -16.15 7.13 10.14
CA ILE A 122 -16.27 7.01 8.69
C ILE A 122 -15.91 5.62 8.16
N ARG A 123 -16.38 5.31 6.96
CA ARG A 123 -16.13 4.02 6.31
C ARG A 123 -14.87 4.09 5.47
N VAL A 124 -13.86 3.30 5.84
CA VAL A 124 -12.54 3.28 5.21
C VAL A 124 -12.34 2.01 4.39
N LEU A 125 -11.71 2.13 3.23
CA LEU A 125 -11.15 1.01 2.48
C LEU A 125 -9.64 1.15 2.39
N GLU A 126 -8.91 0.16 2.89
CA GLU A 126 -7.48 0.00 2.61
C GLU A 126 -7.29 -1.09 1.56
N VAL A 127 -6.77 -0.71 0.40
CA VAL A 127 -6.49 -1.62 -0.72
C VAL A 127 -5.11 -2.22 -0.52
N GLY A 128 -5.01 -3.56 -0.61
CA GLY A 128 -3.77 -4.28 -0.36
C GLY A 128 -3.39 -4.38 1.13
N ALA A 129 -4.38 -4.32 2.03
CA ALA A 129 -4.17 -4.50 3.46
C ALA A 129 -3.73 -5.94 3.80
N ASP A 130 -2.87 -6.05 4.81
CA ASP A 130 -2.52 -7.34 5.42
C ASP A 130 -3.69 -7.89 6.26
N SER A 131 -3.61 -9.17 6.62
CA SER A 131 -4.69 -9.88 7.31
C SER A 131 -4.75 -9.63 8.84
N ASP A 132 -3.73 -9.00 9.43
CA ASP A 132 -3.70 -8.68 10.87
C ASP A 132 -4.37 -7.32 11.14
N LEU A 133 -5.71 -7.32 11.17
CA LEU A 133 -6.52 -6.10 11.30
C LEU A 133 -7.20 -5.98 12.68
N PRO A 134 -7.45 -4.75 13.17
CA PRO A 134 -8.28 -4.50 14.34
C PRO A 134 -9.68 -5.11 14.23
N ILE A 135 -10.35 -5.34 15.38
CA ILE A 135 -11.67 -6.01 15.44
C ILE A 135 -12.78 -5.30 14.66
N ASN A 136 -12.64 -4.01 14.37
CA ASN A 136 -13.60 -3.22 13.61
C ASN A 136 -13.34 -3.26 12.09
N CYS A 137 -12.37 -4.04 11.63
CA CYS A 137 -12.04 -4.20 10.22
C CYS A 137 -12.58 -5.53 9.70
N GLN A 138 -12.97 -5.54 8.42
CA GLN A 138 -13.34 -6.75 7.71
C GLN A 138 -12.30 -6.99 6.62
N TYR A 139 -11.64 -8.14 6.67
CA TYR A 139 -10.72 -8.57 5.62
C TYR A 139 -11.52 -9.23 4.49
N LYS A 140 -11.25 -8.84 3.24
CA LYS A 140 -11.83 -9.46 2.05
C LYS A 140 -10.73 -9.70 1.02
N PRO A 141 -10.35 -10.95 0.73
CA PRO A 141 -9.38 -11.24 -0.31
C PRO A 141 -10.02 -10.94 -1.68
N VAL A 142 -9.39 -10.05 -2.43
CA VAL A 142 -9.86 -9.58 -3.74
C VAL A 142 -8.67 -9.43 -4.66
N ASP A 143 -8.80 -9.93 -5.89
CA ASP A 143 -7.90 -9.52 -6.96
C ASP A 143 -8.32 -8.13 -7.45
N THR A 144 -7.55 -7.11 -7.08
CA THR A 144 -7.82 -5.72 -7.42
C THR A 144 -7.73 -5.45 -8.92
N THR A 145 -7.14 -6.35 -9.71
CA THR A 145 -7.10 -6.23 -11.17
C THR A 145 -8.35 -6.73 -11.88
N GLU A 146 -9.24 -7.39 -11.15
CA GLU A 146 -10.61 -7.72 -11.60
C GLU A 146 -11.63 -6.64 -11.17
N GLY A 147 -11.16 -5.59 -10.50
CA GLY A 147 -11.97 -4.55 -9.90
C GLY A 147 -12.38 -4.82 -8.45
N LEU A 148 -12.87 -3.77 -7.79
CA LEU A 148 -13.26 -3.80 -6.38
C LEU A 148 -14.73 -4.24 -6.24
N PRO A 149 -15.03 -5.30 -5.46
CA PRO A 149 -16.38 -5.87 -5.33
C PRO A 149 -17.23 -5.07 -4.33
N PHE A 150 -17.26 -3.75 -4.53
CA PHE A 150 -18.02 -2.80 -3.74
C PHE A 150 -18.78 -1.87 -4.70
N PRO A 151 -20.00 -1.45 -4.32
CA PRO A 151 -20.74 -0.44 -5.09
C PRO A 151 -20.00 0.90 -5.17
N ASP A 152 -20.38 1.71 -6.15
CA ASP A 152 -19.92 3.10 -6.27
C ASP A 152 -20.21 3.88 -4.98
N ASN A 153 -19.35 4.84 -4.64
CA ASN A 153 -19.56 5.76 -3.51
C ASN A 153 -19.85 5.04 -2.17
N SER A 154 -19.10 3.97 -1.89
CA SER A 154 -19.25 3.14 -0.70
C SER A 154 -18.42 3.58 0.50
N PHE A 155 -17.30 4.28 0.26
CA PHE A 155 -16.30 4.62 1.27
C PHE A 155 -16.03 6.12 1.32
N ASP A 156 -15.80 6.63 2.52
CA ASP A 156 -15.49 8.04 2.78
C ASP A 156 -13.98 8.32 2.63
N TYR A 157 -13.15 7.29 2.85
CA TYR A 157 -11.70 7.34 2.68
C TYR A 157 -11.20 6.05 2.06
N VAL A 158 -10.41 6.15 0.99
CA VAL A 158 -9.81 5.03 0.28
C VAL A 158 -8.30 5.22 0.23
N VAL A 159 -7.54 4.25 0.74
CA VAL A 159 -6.08 4.35 0.86
C VAL A 159 -5.39 3.10 0.28
N GLN A 160 -4.23 3.30 -0.32
CA GLN A 160 -3.33 2.20 -0.70
C GLN A 160 -1.89 2.55 -0.32
N ARG A 161 -1.16 1.55 0.17
CA ARG A 161 0.26 1.68 0.53
C ARG A 161 1.06 0.51 -0.04
N ASN A 162 2.25 0.81 -0.55
CA ASN A 162 3.27 -0.17 -0.94
C ASN A 162 2.81 -1.24 -1.95
N ALA A 163 2.28 -0.82 -3.10
CA ALA A 163 1.88 -1.70 -4.20
C ALA A 163 2.90 -1.78 -5.35
N LEU A 164 4.17 -1.42 -5.10
CA LEU A 164 5.23 -1.28 -6.11
C LEU A 164 5.44 -2.52 -7.02
N TYR A 165 5.09 -3.71 -6.54
CA TYR A 165 5.29 -4.99 -7.26
C TYR A 165 3.99 -5.65 -7.75
N ASN A 166 2.85 -4.97 -7.59
CA ASN A 166 1.54 -5.59 -7.80
C ASN A 166 0.94 -5.28 -9.16
N TYR A 167 1.27 -4.14 -9.76
CA TYR A 167 0.53 -3.63 -10.92
C TYR A 167 1.43 -3.20 -12.08
N THR A 168 0.96 -3.50 -13.29
CA THR A 168 1.46 -2.94 -14.55
C THR A 168 1.01 -1.49 -14.69
N ARG A 169 1.61 -0.77 -15.66
CA ARG A 169 1.16 0.60 -15.97
C ARG A 169 -0.30 0.62 -16.41
N LYS A 170 -0.71 -0.35 -17.23
CA LYS A 170 -2.08 -0.45 -17.74
C LYS A 170 -3.07 -0.69 -16.61
N GLU A 171 -2.75 -1.59 -15.68
CA GLU A 171 -3.61 -1.87 -14.52
C GLU A 171 -3.75 -0.64 -13.61
N TRP A 172 -2.68 0.11 -13.37
CA TRP A 172 -2.75 1.38 -12.64
C TRP A 172 -3.70 2.39 -13.30
N ASP A 173 -3.57 2.56 -14.62
CA ASP A 173 -4.28 3.58 -15.40
C ASP A 173 -5.77 3.22 -15.62
N GLU A 174 -6.04 1.95 -15.93
CA GLU A 174 -7.36 1.50 -16.40
C GLU A 174 -8.21 0.85 -15.29
N ILE A 175 -7.59 0.37 -14.20
CA ILE A 175 -8.30 -0.42 -13.19
C ILE A 175 -8.12 0.17 -11.79
N VAL A 176 -6.90 0.19 -11.25
CA VAL A 176 -6.66 0.48 -9.82
C VAL A 176 -7.11 1.89 -9.44
N ILE A 177 -6.63 2.92 -10.12
CA ILE A 177 -7.01 4.30 -9.81
C ILE A 177 -8.50 4.55 -10.12
N PRO A 178 -9.04 4.16 -11.30
CA PRO A 178 -10.47 4.30 -11.58
C PRO A 178 -11.38 3.62 -10.55
N GLU A 179 -11.06 2.39 -10.13
CA GLU A 179 -11.86 1.64 -9.16
C GLU A 179 -11.82 2.26 -7.77
N MET A 180 -10.65 2.70 -7.31
CA MET A 180 -10.53 3.42 -6.04
C MET A 180 -11.34 4.73 -6.04
N ILE A 181 -11.36 5.46 -7.16
CA ILE A 181 -12.19 6.67 -7.32
C ILE A 181 -13.68 6.31 -7.40
N ARG A 182 -14.04 5.22 -8.08
CA ARG A 182 -15.43 4.75 -8.21
C ARG A 182 -16.06 4.45 -6.86
N VAL A 183 -15.37 3.68 -6.02
CA VAL A 183 -15.87 3.30 -4.69
C VAL A 183 -15.78 4.42 -3.65
N LEU A 184 -15.01 5.47 -3.91
CA LEU A 184 -14.92 6.65 -3.06
C LEU A 184 -16.16 7.55 -3.23
N LYS A 185 -16.75 8.00 -2.12
CA LYS A 185 -17.89 8.95 -2.13
C LYS A 185 -17.47 10.33 -2.62
N PRO A 186 -18.38 11.12 -3.22
CA PRO A 186 -18.14 12.54 -3.46
C PRO A 186 -17.81 13.25 -2.14
N GLY A 187 -16.76 14.07 -2.11
CA GLY A 187 -16.22 14.68 -0.90
C GLY A 187 -15.28 13.79 -0.08
N GLY A 188 -15.20 12.49 -0.37
CA GLY A 188 -14.26 11.57 0.27
C GLY A 188 -12.81 11.78 -0.19
N TRP A 189 -11.87 11.22 0.56
CA TRP A 189 -10.43 11.32 0.27
C TRP A 189 -9.84 10.04 -0.31
N ILE A 190 -8.96 10.20 -1.30
CA ILE A 190 -8.07 9.14 -1.79
C ILE A 190 -6.64 9.43 -1.33
N GLU A 191 -5.91 8.40 -0.92
CA GLU A 191 -4.51 8.49 -0.51
C GLU A 191 -3.67 7.35 -1.08
N PHE A 192 -2.49 7.69 -1.60
CA PHE A 192 -1.47 6.75 -2.03
C PHE A 192 -0.16 7.04 -1.30
N VAL A 193 0.51 5.99 -0.80
CA VAL A 193 1.87 6.06 -0.26
C VAL A 193 2.73 4.99 -0.89
N GLU A 194 3.63 5.38 -1.80
CA GLU A 194 4.36 4.44 -2.66
C GLU A 194 5.84 4.75 -2.71
N GLY A 195 6.65 3.69 -2.80
CA GLY A 195 8.08 3.79 -3.06
C GLY A 195 8.41 3.86 -4.55
N GLU A 196 9.70 3.78 -4.84
CA GLU A 196 10.21 3.45 -6.17
C GLU A 196 11.35 2.44 -6.07
N THR A 197 11.65 1.77 -7.18
CA THR A 197 12.73 0.78 -7.24
C THR A 197 14.12 1.41 -7.39
N THR A 198 14.19 2.71 -7.67
CA THR A 198 15.46 3.42 -7.87
C THR A 198 16.13 3.71 -6.53
N ILE A 199 17.38 3.28 -6.38
CA ILE A 199 18.27 3.73 -5.30
C ILE A 199 19.29 4.71 -5.89
N GLN A 200 19.34 5.90 -5.32
CA GLN A 200 20.27 6.97 -5.68
C GLN A 200 21.60 6.77 -4.97
N ASP A 201 22.68 7.27 -5.58
CA ASP A 201 24.05 7.08 -5.11
C ASP A 201 24.36 5.61 -4.80
N ALA A 202 23.88 4.70 -5.66
CA ALA A 202 24.12 3.27 -5.53
C ALA A 202 25.58 2.94 -5.90
N GLY A 203 26.25 2.14 -5.08
CA GLY A 203 27.54 1.56 -5.43
C GLY A 203 27.43 0.52 -6.57
N PRO A 204 28.56 -0.05 -7.03
CA PRO A 204 28.59 -0.97 -8.16
C PRO A 204 27.84 -2.30 -7.92
N LYS A 205 27.80 -2.80 -6.68
CA LYS A 205 27.14 -4.08 -6.36
C LYS A 205 25.63 -3.90 -6.28
N MET A 206 25.18 -2.82 -5.66
CA MET A 206 23.78 -2.41 -5.64
C MET A 206 23.30 -2.09 -7.05
N SER A 207 24.08 -1.38 -7.85
CA SER A 207 23.76 -1.10 -9.26
C SER A 207 23.59 -2.39 -10.07
N THR A 208 24.46 -3.39 -9.84
CA THR A 208 24.34 -4.71 -10.50
C THR A 208 23.05 -5.42 -10.10
N TRP A 209 22.70 -5.39 -8.82
CA TRP A 209 21.46 -5.98 -8.32
C TRP A 209 20.22 -5.27 -8.90
N LEU A 210 20.19 -3.93 -8.89
CA LEU A 210 19.11 -3.11 -9.44
C LEU A 210 18.91 -3.34 -10.94
N MET A 211 20.00 -3.50 -11.69
CA MET A 211 19.94 -3.82 -13.12
C MET A 211 19.22 -5.16 -13.36
N ARG A 212 19.55 -6.19 -12.58
CA ARG A 212 18.90 -7.50 -12.68
C ARG A 212 17.45 -7.46 -12.21
N LEU A 213 17.16 -6.75 -11.12
CA LEU A 213 15.79 -6.49 -10.67
C LEU A 213 14.98 -5.85 -11.80
N ASN A 214 15.51 -4.82 -12.47
CA ASN A 214 14.81 -4.15 -13.55
C ASN A 214 14.45 -5.11 -14.70
N VAL A 215 15.33 -6.04 -15.07
CA VAL A 215 15.01 -7.09 -16.07
C VAL A 215 13.84 -7.96 -15.61
N THR A 216 13.88 -8.43 -14.35
CA THR A 216 12.78 -9.19 -13.73
C THR A 216 11.46 -8.43 -13.77
N LEU A 217 11.45 -7.15 -13.38
CA LEU A 217 10.23 -6.32 -13.36
C LEU A 217 9.71 -6.02 -14.77
N GLN A 218 10.60 -5.74 -15.72
CA GLN A 218 10.25 -5.48 -17.12
C GLN A 218 9.66 -6.72 -17.81
N SER A 219 10.21 -7.92 -17.54
CA SER A 219 9.66 -9.17 -18.07
C SER A 219 8.21 -9.44 -17.64
N ARG A 220 7.78 -8.84 -16.52
CA ARG A 220 6.42 -8.88 -15.97
C ARG A 220 5.63 -7.60 -16.23
N THR A 221 6.17 -6.66 -17.00
CA THR A 221 5.55 -5.36 -17.33
C THR A 221 5.14 -4.50 -16.13
N LEU A 222 5.77 -4.72 -14.97
CA LEU A 222 5.46 -4.02 -13.73
C LEU A 222 5.88 -2.55 -13.77
N HIS A 223 5.08 -1.69 -13.14
CA HIS A 223 5.32 -0.26 -13.12
C HIS A 223 6.29 0.16 -12.01
N THR A 224 7.55 0.34 -12.39
CA THR A 224 8.66 0.54 -11.44
C THR A 224 8.80 1.95 -10.87
N ARG A 225 7.98 2.90 -11.35
CA ARG A 225 8.09 4.35 -11.05
C ARG A 225 6.75 5.01 -10.71
N VAL A 226 5.78 4.23 -10.23
CA VAL A 226 4.43 4.76 -9.96
C VAL A 226 4.45 5.91 -8.95
N GLY A 227 5.28 5.84 -7.89
CA GLY A 227 5.35 6.88 -6.86
C GLY A 227 5.58 8.30 -7.42
N ARG A 228 6.43 8.44 -8.44
CA ARG A 228 6.70 9.73 -9.12
C ARG A 228 5.51 10.26 -9.92
N GLN A 229 4.61 9.38 -10.32
CA GLN A 229 3.49 9.69 -11.21
C GLN A 229 2.16 9.86 -10.44
N LEU A 230 2.10 9.50 -9.16
CA LEU A 230 0.88 9.64 -8.35
C LEU A 230 0.30 11.05 -8.40
N GLY A 231 1.12 12.09 -8.21
CA GLY A 231 0.66 13.47 -8.30
C GLY A 231 0.07 13.81 -9.68
N TYR A 232 0.70 13.33 -10.75
CA TYR A 232 0.21 13.50 -12.13
C TYR A 232 -1.12 12.78 -12.35
N TYR A 233 -1.27 11.54 -11.86
CA TYR A 233 -2.52 10.79 -11.97
C TYR A 233 -3.68 11.52 -11.30
N LEU A 234 -3.49 12.03 -10.09
CA LEU A 234 -4.56 12.71 -9.37
C LEU A 234 -4.86 14.10 -9.96
N GLN A 235 -3.84 14.84 -10.39
CA GLN A 235 -4.01 16.17 -11.00
C GLN A 235 -4.74 16.14 -12.35
N ASN A 236 -4.55 15.08 -13.14
CA ASN A 236 -5.19 14.96 -14.46
C ASN A 236 -6.52 14.20 -14.43
N ASN A 237 -7.05 13.89 -13.25
CA ASN A 237 -8.35 13.27 -13.12
C ASN A 237 -9.40 14.33 -12.78
N SER A 238 -10.35 14.57 -13.69
CA SER A 238 -11.38 15.61 -13.54
C SER A 238 -12.37 15.36 -12.39
N ALA A 239 -12.44 14.13 -11.87
CA ALA A 239 -13.26 13.80 -10.71
C ALA A 239 -12.57 14.14 -9.38
N LEU A 240 -11.32 14.61 -9.41
CA LEU A 240 -10.53 14.92 -8.22
C LEU A 240 -10.23 16.41 -8.11
N GLN A 241 -10.16 16.88 -6.88
CA GLN A 241 -9.80 18.24 -6.49
C GLN A 241 -8.89 18.21 -5.25
N ASN A 242 -8.42 19.37 -4.79
CA ASN A 242 -7.58 19.50 -3.59
C ASN A 242 -6.37 18.55 -3.60
N VAL A 243 -5.71 18.43 -4.75
CA VAL A 243 -4.61 17.49 -4.95
C VAL A 243 -3.35 18.01 -4.27
N GLU A 244 -2.78 17.20 -3.38
CA GLU A 244 -1.46 17.41 -2.79
C GLU A 244 -0.59 16.18 -3.07
N ALA A 245 0.64 16.39 -3.53
CA ALA A 245 1.61 15.33 -3.70
C ALA A 245 3.01 15.82 -3.33
N SER A 246 3.76 14.96 -2.64
CA SER A 246 5.14 15.25 -2.28
C SER A 246 5.91 13.95 -2.04
N PHE A 247 7.16 14.07 -1.65
CA PHE A 247 8.01 12.93 -1.34
C PHE A 247 9.01 13.26 -0.25
N ARG A 248 9.63 12.22 0.29
CA ARG A 248 10.78 12.32 1.18
C ARG A 248 11.84 11.32 0.75
N SER A 249 13.10 11.77 0.86
CA SER A 249 14.26 10.93 0.63
C SER A 249 14.66 10.22 1.92
N VAL A 250 14.97 8.94 1.82
CA VAL A 250 15.24 8.05 2.93
C VAL A 250 16.66 7.49 2.77
N PRO A 251 17.57 7.79 3.71
CA PRO A 251 18.93 7.26 3.67
C PRO A 251 18.91 5.75 3.93
N ILE A 252 19.83 5.00 3.33
CA ILE A 252 19.91 3.54 3.48
C ILE A 252 21.23 3.18 4.19
N GLY A 253 21.16 2.85 5.48
CA GLY A 253 22.31 2.46 6.30
C GLY A 253 23.16 3.62 6.86
N TRP A 254 22.69 4.86 6.73
CA TRP A 254 23.37 6.06 7.25
C TRP A 254 22.37 7.09 7.80
N LEU A 255 22.85 8.18 8.40
CA LEU A 255 22.03 9.19 9.08
C LEU A 255 21.28 8.67 10.33
N GLY A 256 21.91 7.72 11.04
CA GLY A 256 21.41 7.19 12.31
C GLY A 256 20.16 6.32 12.14
N LYS A 257 19.28 6.36 13.13
CA LYS A 257 18.17 5.40 13.28
C LYS A 257 17.29 5.26 12.04
N VAL A 258 16.99 6.36 11.34
CA VAL A 258 16.14 6.30 10.14
C VAL A 258 16.78 5.46 9.04
N GLY A 259 18.09 5.59 8.82
CA GLY A 259 18.77 4.78 7.82
C GLY A 259 19.07 3.36 8.27
N ASP A 260 19.24 3.12 9.56
CA ASP A 260 19.36 1.76 10.10
C ASP A 260 18.05 0.97 9.87
N ILE A 261 16.89 1.60 10.12
CA ILE A 261 15.57 0.99 9.86
C ILE A 261 15.38 0.78 8.35
N ALA A 262 15.71 1.78 7.53
CA ALA A 262 15.59 1.66 6.08
C ALA A 262 16.50 0.55 5.51
N LEU A 263 17.71 0.38 6.04
CA LEU A 263 18.61 -0.71 5.66
C LEU A 263 17.99 -2.08 5.96
N GLU A 264 17.39 -2.24 7.15
CA GLU A 264 16.70 -3.47 7.53
C GLU A 264 15.46 -3.72 6.65
N ALA A 265 14.70 -2.67 6.30
CA ALA A 265 13.57 -2.79 5.38
C ALA A 265 14.01 -3.30 4.00
N HIS A 266 15.14 -2.81 3.47
CA HIS A 266 15.71 -3.30 2.20
C HIS A 266 16.23 -4.74 2.34
N ARG A 267 16.84 -5.10 3.47
CA ARG A 267 17.31 -6.48 3.73
C ARG A 267 16.16 -7.48 3.67
N ARG A 268 15.07 -7.19 4.37
CA ARG A 268 13.88 -8.04 4.38
C ARG A 268 13.20 -8.08 3.01
N LEU A 269 13.17 -6.97 2.27
CA LEU A 269 12.68 -6.96 0.88
C LEU A 269 13.51 -7.86 -0.04
N PHE A 270 14.84 -7.88 0.12
CA PHE A 270 15.69 -8.76 -0.67
C PHE A 270 15.43 -10.22 -0.31
N ASP A 271 15.21 -10.53 0.96
CA ASP A 271 14.81 -11.88 1.40
C ASP A 271 13.46 -12.29 0.79
N SER A 272 12.47 -11.39 0.73
CA SER A 272 11.15 -11.65 0.11
C SER A 272 11.22 -11.85 -1.41
N LEU A 273 12.08 -11.11 -2.11
CA LEU A 273 12.26 -11.25 -3.56
C LEU A 273 13.11 -12.47 -3.93
N ARG A 274 13.88 -13.02 -2.98
CA ARG A 274 14.86 -14.09 -3.20
C ARG A 274 14.35 -15.27 -4.01
N PRO A 275 13.18 -15.89 -3.73
CA PRO A 275 12.70 -17.04 -4.49
C PRO A 275 12.60 -16.76 -5.99
N ARG A 276 11.98 -15.63 -6.34
CA ARG A 276 11.75 -15.23 -7.73
C ARG A 276 13.02 -14.79 -8.44
N MET A 277 13.88 -14.06 -7.73
CA MET A 277 15.15 -13.61 -8.31
C MET A 277 16.11 -14.77 -8.57
N CYS A 278 16.13 -15.79 -7.71
CA CYS A 278 16.96 -16.97 -7.94
C CYS A 278 16.52 -17.70 -9.21
N ASP A 279 15.22 -17.93 -9.37
CA ASP A 279 14.67 -18.63 -10.54
C ASP A 279 14.83 -17.81 -11.82
N ASP A 280 14.48 -16.51 -11.80
CA ASP A 280 14.61 -15.62 -12.97
C ASP A 280 16.05 -15.48 -13.46
N TRP A 281 17.03 -15.54 -12.55
CA TRP A 281 18.43 -15.28 -12.86
C TRP A 281 19.26 -16.56 -13.02
N ASP A 282 18.62 -17.74 -12.95
CA ASP A 282 19.26 -19.04 -12.89
C ASP A 282 20.41 -19.05 -11.86
N MET A 283 20.11 -18.52 -10.67
CA MET A 283 21.09 -18.23 -9.62
C MET A 283 20.87 -19.12 -8.41
N GLU A 284 21.92 -19.87 -8.08
CA GLU A 284 21.99 -20.62 -6.84
C GLU A 284 21.73 -19.72 -5.61
N PRO A 285 20.90 -20.14 -4.65
CA PRO A 285 20.47 -19.26 -3.56
C PRO A 285 21.60 -18.67 -2.71
N PHE A 286 22.68 -19.43 -2.48
CA PHE A 286 23.84 -18.93 -1.74
C PHE A 286 24.59 -17.79 -2.48
N LYS A 287 24.55 -17.78 -3.82
CA LYS A 287 25.13 -16.70 -4.64
C LYS A 287 24.27 -15.44 -4.54
N TYR A 288 22.95 -15.59 -4.50
CA TYR A 288 22.02 -14.49 -4.26
C TYR A 288 22.27 -13.86 -2.89
N ASP A 289 22.43 -14.67 -1.85
CA ASP A 289 22.71 -14.21 -0.49
C ASP A 289 24.04 -13.44 -0.41
N LEU A 290 25.08 -13.89 -1.12
CA LEU A 290 26.35 -13.18 -1.20
C LEU A 290 26.23 -11.85 -1.95
N LEU A 291 25.50 -11.84 -3.08
CA LEU A 291 25.25 -10.65 -3.89
C LEU A 291 24.52 -9.58 -3.06
N THR A 292 23.39 -9.92 -2.47
CA THR A 292 22.54 -9.01 -1.68
C THR A 292 23.25 -8.51 -0.43
N LYS A 293 23.95 -9.37 0.31
CA LYS A 293 24.77 -8.97 1.46
C LYS A 293 25.81 -7.92 1.08
N SER A 294 26.49 -8.11 -0.06
CA SER A 294 27.50 -7.17 -0.54
C SER A 294 26.90 -5.86 -1.06
N ALA A 295 25.72 -5.91 -1.69
CA ALA A 295 24.99 -4.74 -2.17
C ALA A 295 24.46 -3.87 -1.03
N ILE A 296 23.87 -4.47 0.01
CA ILE A 296 23.36 -3.75 1.19
C ILE A 296 24.51 -3.10 1.97
N ALA A 297 25.64 -3.79 2.12
CA ALA A 297 26.77 -3.29 2.89
C ALA A 297 27.34 -1.98 2.32
N GLU A 298 27.39 -1.82 1.00
CA GLU A 298 27.94 -0.61 0.37
C GLU A 298 26.98 0.60 0.41
N CYS A 299 25.69 0.43 0.67
CA CYS A 299 24.74 1.56 0.76
C CYS A 299 25.20 2.62 1.78
N LYS A 300 25.79 2.19 2.88
CA LYS A 300 26.34 3.08 3.91
C LYS A 300 27.55 3.86 3.40
N GLU A 301 28.43 3.21 2.65
CA GLU A 301 29.68 3.80 2.13
C GLU A 301 29.38 4.87 1.08
N PHE A 302 28.46 4.57 0.16
CA PHE A 302 28.06 5.47 -0.90
C PHE A 302 26.99 6.49 -0.47
N ARG A 303 26.50 6.40 0.77
CA ARG A 303 25.38 7.20 1.29
C ARG A 303 24.15 7.10 0.39
N SER A 304 23.84 5.89 -0.07
CA SER A 304 22.71 5.61 -0.95
C SER A 304 21.38 5.97 -0.28
N TRP A 305 20.39 6.34 -1.08
CA TRP A 305 19.06 6.75 -0.61
C TRP A 305 17.96 6.44 -1.62
N SER A 306 16.71 6.34 -1.17
CA SER A 306 15.54 6.16 -2.03
C SER A 306 14.44 7.17 -1.71
N ASN A 307 13.50 7.39 -2.63
CA ASN A 307 12.35 8.26 -2.39
C ASN A 307 11.09 7.47 -2.08
N TYR A 308 10.31 8.01 -1.16
CA TYR A 308 8.94 7.61 -0.92
C TYR A 308 8.02 8.79 -1.17
N TYR A 309 6.92 8.52 -1.87
CA TYR A 309 5.97 9.50 -2.35
C TYR A 309 4.66 9.34 -1.61
N TYR A 310 3.97 10.45 -1.40
CA TYR A 310 2.53 10.40 -1.12
C TYR A 310 1.80 11.29 -2.11
N ALA A 311 0.55 10.94 -2.37
CA ALA A 311 -0.39 11.80 -3.04
C ALA A 311 -1.77 11.62 -2.41
N ILE A 312 -2.46 12.73 -2.21
CA ILE A 312 -3.83 12.79 -1.72
C ILE A 312 -4.67 13.65 -2.64
N ALA A 313 -5.95 13.34 -2.73
CA ALA A 313 -6.93 14.19 -3.38
C ALA A 313 -8.31 13.94 -2.77
N GLN A 314 -9.20 14.91 -2.95
CA GLN A 314 -10.60 14.77 -2.58
C GLN A 314 -11.41 14.53 -3.84
N LYS A 315 -12.35 13.57 -3.82
CA LYS A 315 -13.31 13.41 -4.91
C LYS A 315 -14.22 14.63 -4.94
N SER A 316 -14.34 15.26 -6.10
CA SER A 316 -15.26 16.38 -6.30
C SER A 316 -16.68 15.97 -5.91
N GLY A 317 -17.41 16.86 -5.24
CA GLY A 317 -18.83 16.66 -4.97
C GLY A 317 -19.63 16.53 -6.28
N ASP A 318 -20.85 15.98 -6.24
CA ASP A 318 -21.80 15.92 -7.37
C ASP A 318 -22.28 17.31 -7.87
N GLY A 319 -21.52 18.38 -7.62
CA GLY A 319 -21.76 19.68 -8.21
C GLY A 319 -21.32 19.66 -9.65
N ASN A 320 -22.27 19.59 -10.59
CA ASN A 320 -22.13 19.94 -12.01
C ASN A 320 -20.88 20.78 -12.28
N VAL A 321 -19.78 20.13 -12.67
CA VAL A 321 -18.62 20.84 -13.17
C VAL A 321 -18.98 21.27 -14.59
N THR A 322 -19.58 22.44 -14.73
CA THR A 322 -19.64 23.13 -16.02
C THR A 322 -18.21 23.53 -16.38
N VAL A 323 -17.51 22.63 -17.07
CA VAL A 323 -16.27 22.98 -17.76
C VAL A 323 -16.67 23.82 -18.98
N PRO A 324 -16.14 25.05 -19.16
CA PRO A 324 -16.33 25.76 -20.42
C PRO A 324 -15.66 24.95 -21.53
N VAL A 325 -16.46 24.33 -22.40
CA VAL A 325 -15.99 23.65 -23.60
C VAL A 325 -15.98 24.65 -24.74
N ILE A 326 -14.82 24.86 -25.38
CA ILE A 326 -14.76 25.54 -26.67
C ILE A 326 -15.03 24.49 -27.74
N VAL A 327 -16.22 24.51 -28.31
CA VAL A 327 -16.53 23.76 -29.54
C VAL A 327 -16.06 24.62 -30.70
N VAL A 328 -14.98 24.22 -31.38
CA VAL A 328 -14.59 24.81 -32.65
C VAL A 328 -15.34 24.06 -33.75
N GLU A 329 -16.46 24.61 -34.18
CA GLU A 329 -17.13 24.10 -35.38
C GLU A 329 -16.32 24.51 -36.62
N PRO A 330 -16.01 23.58 -37.54
CA PRO A 330 -15.32 23.94 -38.77
C PRO A 330 -16.22 24.85 -39.60
N THR A 331 -15.82 26.11 -39.75
CA THR A 331 -16.41 27.00 -40.73
C THR A 331 -16.12 26.43 -42.10
N VAL A 332 -17.13 25.81 -42.72
CA VAL A 332 -17.12 25.58 -44.16
C VAL A 332 -17.18 26.96 -44.79
N GLN A 333 -16.01 27.51 -45.14
CA GLN A 333 -15.95 28.59 -46.11
C GLN A 333 -16.52 28.00 -47.40
N GLN A 334 -17.75 28.37 -47.73
CA GLN A 334 -18.18 28.33 -49.12
C GLN A 334 -17.25 29.29 -49.84
N ASP A 335 -16.35 28.75 -50.64
CA ASP A 335 -15.65 29.50 -51.67
C ASP A 335 -16.73 30.14 -52.54
N GLU A 336 -16.98 31.44 -52.32
CA GLU A 336 -17.69 32.25 -53.29
C GLU A 336 -16.79 32.35 -54.52
N ASP A 337 -17.32 31.87 -55.64
CA ASP A 337 -16.74 31.93 -56.96
C ASP A 337 -16.05 33.28 -57.23
N VAL A 338 -14.73 33.23 -57.39
CA VAL A 338 -13.95 34.31 -57.98
C VAL A 338 -14.32 34.39 -59.47
N PRO A 339 -14.90 35.49 -59.99
CA PRO A 339 -15.13 35.61 -61.40
C PRO A 339 -13.79 35.91 -62.10
N TYR A 340 -13.47 35.11 -63.11
CA TYR A 340 -12.51 35.49 -64.14
C TYR A 340 -13.03 36.75 -64.86
N PHE A 341 -12.36 37.89 -64.67
CA PHE A 341 -11.83 38.82 -65.69
C PHE A 341 -11.19 40.06 -65.04
#